data_AF-A0A2N0WGX8-F1
#
_entry.id   AF-A0A2N0WGX8-F1
#
_cell.length_a   1.000
_cell.length_b   1.000
_cell.length_c   1.000
_cell.angle_alpha   90.00
_cell.angle_beta   90.00
_cell.angle_gamma   90.00
#
_symmetry.space_group_name_H-M   'P 1'
#
loop_
_entity.id
_entity.type
_entity.pdbx_description
1 polymer ?
#
loop_
_entity_poly.entity_id
_entity_poly.type
_entity_poly.pdbx_seq_one_letter_code
_entity_poly.pdbx_strand_id
1 'polypeptide(L)'
;MELDVIQNRLAFLREAEKLKNVLRFSHTSNGRQESTAEHSWRLCLMAMTFADQFEEIDLAKTLKMCLIHDLGEAIHGDIPAIMKDQFPAKNQQEKQDLDQLTEYLDEHPKNLIRALWQEYEDAETAEARLVKALDKLETILQHNQGINPVNFDYAFNLSYGEKYTQIYPVLKQIRDILNQETQEKIKMNIQIRDEKLSDIQAIFDLTQAAFANAKHSSHTEQFIVNALRHSGQLSLSLVAISNHKLIGHIAFSPVKISDGTKDWYGLGPISVLPEYQGQGVGAKLMHAGLEALKDLDAVGCVLLGDPAYYSKFGFKADARLVLQGVPAEYFQILPFTEHVPSGDVVYADAFNAIA
;
A
#
# COMPACT_ATOMS: atom_id res chain seq x y z
N MET A 1 52.99 -12.10 -0.74
CA MET A 1 52.12 -11.19 -1.52
C MET A 1 52.87 -9.89 -1.62
N GLU A 2 53.10 -9.40 -2.84
CA GLU A 2 53.84 -8.16 -3.08
C GLU A 2 53.08 -6.95 -2.52
N LEU A 3 53.82 -5.87 -2.20
CA LEU A 3 53.26 -4.69 -1.54
C LEU A 3 52.22 -3.97 -2.41
N ASP A 4 52.46 -3.92 -3.71
CA ASP A 4 51.55 -3.37 -4.72
C ASP A 4 50.22 -4.14 -4.78
N VAL A 5 50.26 -5.48 -4.74
CA VAL A 5 49.06 -6.33 -4.67
C VAL A 5 48.26 -6.04 -3.41
N ILE A 6 48.92 -5.88 -2.26
CA ILE A 6 48.25 -5.49 -1.00
C ILE A 6 47.59 -4.12 -1.16
N GLN A 7 48.33 -3.12 -1.66
CA GLN A 7 47.83 -1.75 -1.82
C GLN A 7 46.62 -1.69 -2.76
N ASN A 8 46.66 -2.43 -3.86
CA ASN A 8 45.58 -2.51 -4.83
C ASN A 8 44.32 -3.19 -4.27
N ARG A 9 44.47 -4.30 -3.55
CA ARG A 9 43.34 -4.95 -2.86
C ARG A 9 42.73 -4.04 -1.80
N LEU A 10 43.55 -3.29 -1.06
CA LEU A 10 43.07 -2.29 -0.11
C LEU A 10 42.37 -1.11 -0.81
N ALA A 11 42.83 -0.69 -2.00
CA ALA A 11 42.17 0.33 -2.79
C ALA A 11 40.77 -0.13 -3.23
N PHE A 12 40.64 -1.37 -3.74
CA PHE A 12 39.34 -1.98 -4.03
C PHE A 12 38.41 -1.95 -2.82
N LEU A 13 38.87 -2.37 -1.64
CA LEU A 13 38.05 -2.37 -0.42
C LEU A 13 37.63 -0.96 0.03
N ARG A 14 38.48 0.05 -0.17
CA ARG A 14 38.13 1.45 0.09
C ARG A 14 37.05 1.95 -0.85
N GLU A 15 37.09 1.57 -2.12
CA GLU A 15 36.06 1.95 -3.09
C GLU A 15 34.74 1.21 -2.85
N ALA A 16 34.79 -0.10 -2.58
CA ALA A 16 33.61 -0.93 -2.30
C ALA A 16 32.83 -0.47 -1.05
N GLU A 17 33.49 0.24 -0.12
CA GLU A 17 32.86 0.81 1.07
C GLU A 17 31.68 1.74 0.75
N LYS A 18 31.72 2.41 -0.42
CA LYS A 18 30.66 3.31 -0.90
C LYS A 18 29.28 2.65 -0.91
N LEU A 19 29.21 1.32 -1.11
CA LEU A 19 27.97 0.55 -1.07
C LEU A 19 27.20 0.71 0.24
N LYS A 20 27.87 1.00 1.36
CA LYS A 20 27.22 1.27 2.66
C LYS A 20 26.38 2.54 2.67
N ASN A 21 26.67 3.46 1.74
CA ASN A 21 25.98 4.74 1.60
C ASN A 21 24.96 4.73 0.46
N VAL A 22 24.88 3.65 -0.32
CA VAL A 22 23.85 3.47 -1.35
C VAL A 22 22.57 3.05 -0.65
N LEU A 23 21.54 3.90 -0.72
CA LEU A 23 20.26 3.68 -0.05
C LEU A 23 19.26 3.00 -1.00
N ARG A 24 18.53 2.04 -0.45
CA ARG A 24 17.44 1.33 -1.13
C ARG A 24 16.10 1.98 -0.84
N PHE A 25 15.08 1.57 -1.60
CA PHE A 25 13.70 1.96 -1.35
C PHE A 25 13.13 1.40 -0.03
N SER A 26 13.69 0.28 0.44
CA SER A 26 13.30 -0.39 1.68
C SER A 26 13.61 0.42 2.95
N HIS A 27 12.74 0.30 3.95
CA HIS A 27 12.93 0.93 5.26
C HIS A 27 12.99 -0.13 6.36
N THR A 28 13.79 0.13 7.38
CA THR A 28 13.89 -0.71 8.59
C THR A 28 12.69 -0.52 9.50
N SER A 29 12.55 -1.38 10.52
CA SER A 29 11.45 -1.30 11.51
C SER A 29 11.48 -0.05 12.40
N ASN A 30 12.54 0.76 12.35
CA ASN A 30 12.61 2.07 13.00
C ASN A 30 12.45 3.25 12.03
N GLY A 31 12.16 2.98 10.75
CA GLY A 31 11.89 3.99 9.72
C GLY A 31 13.14 4.54 9.02
N ARG A 32 14.35 4.08 9.33
CA ARG A 32 15.55 4.43 8.55
C ARG A 32 15.56 3.68 7.21
N GLN A 33 15.95 4.37 6.14
CA GLN A 33 16.24 3.71 4.85
C GLN A 33 17.40 2.72 4.98
N GLU A 34 17.19 1.53 4.43
CA GLU A 34 18.19 0.47 4.35
C GLU A 34 19.26 0.82 3.31
N SER A 35 20.52 0.42 3.55
CA SER A 35 21.56 0.49 2.52
C SER A 35 21.75 -0.83 1.77
N THR A 36 22.27 -0.78 0.53
CA THR A 36 22.57 -1.98 -0.27
C THR A 36 23.55 -2.94 0.44
N ALA A 37 24.49 -2.41 1.22
CA ALA A 37 25.37 -3.25 2.03
C ALA A 37 24.63 -3.99 3.16
N GLU A 38 23.65 -3.34 3.82
CA GLU A 38 22.83 -3.95 4.87
C GLU A 38 21.91 -5.04 4.31
N HIS A 39 21.30 -4.77 3.15
CA HIS A 39 20.55 -5.74 2.36
C HIS A 39 21.40 -6.99 2.06
N SER A 40 22.59 -6.79 1.49
CA SER A 40 23.49 -7.89 1.13
C SER A 40 23.93 -8.72 2.35
N TRP A 41 24.16 -8.07 3.49
CA TRP A 41 24.42 -8.77 4.76
C TRP A 41 23.23 -9.62 5.19
N ARG A 42 22.01 -9.09 5.16
CA ARG A 42 20.81 -9.80 5.60
C ARG A 42 20.42 -10.92 4.63
N LEU A 43 20.66 -10.73 3.34
CA LEU A 43 20.52 -11.77 2.32
C LEU A 43 21.46 -12.95 2.60
N CYS A 44 22.73 -12.70 2.94
CA CYS A 44 23.65 -13.76 3.37
C CYS A 44 23.12 -14.49 4.62
N LEU A 45 22.61 -13.75 5.61
CA LEU A 45 22.02 -14.35 6.82
C LEU A 45 20.80 -15.22 6.49
N MET A 46 19.94 -14.77 5.57
CA MET A 46 18.80 -15.54 5.09
C MET A 46 19.26 -16.82 4.38
N ALA A 47 20.24 -16.74 3.48
CA ALA A 47 20.81 -17.89 2.79
C ALA A 47 21.39 -18.92 3.77
N MET A 48 22.12 -18.48 4.80
CA MET A 48 22.64 -19.37 5.86
C MET A 48 21.53 -20.02 6.68
N THR A 49 20.45 -19.28 6.96
CA THR A 49 19.36 -19.74 7.84
C THR A 49 18.54 -20.85 7.19
N PHE A 50 18.40 -20.83 5.87
CA PHE A 50 17.63 -21.83 5.11
C PHE A 50 18.52 -22.82 4.34
N ALA A 51 19.83 -22.82 4.57
CA ALA A 51 20.78 -23.62 3.79
C ALA A 51 20.50 -25.13 3.83
N ASP A 52 19.97 -25.62 4.96
CA ASP A 52 19.61 -27.03 5.17
C ASP A 52 18.40 -27.50 4.33
N GLN A 53 17.68 -26.56 3.70
CA GLN A 53 16.51 -26.83 2.87
C GLN A 53 16.85 -27.01 1.38
N PHE A 54 18.12 -26.87 0.99
CA PHE A 54 18.56 -26.97 -0.40
C PHE A 54 19.62 -28.06 -0.55
N GLU A 55 19.21 -29.19 -1.13
CA GLU A 55 20.14 -30.23 -1.56
C GLU A 55 20.97 -29.74 -2.75
N GLU A 56 22.24 -30.17 -2.83
CA GLU A 56 23.14 -29.90 -3.97
C GLU A 56 23.50 -28.42 -4.23
N ILE A 57 23.42 -27.55 -3.20
CA ILE A 57 23.89 -26.15 -3.27
C ILE A 57 25.27 -25.99 -2.62
N ASP A 58 26.21 -25.34 -3.32
CA ASP A 58 27.45 -24.87 -2.69
C ASP A 58 27.18 -23.58 -1.90
N LEU A 59 26.96 -23.73 -0.59
CA LEU A 59 26.71 -22.59 0.31
C LEU A 59 27.83 -21.55 0.27
N ALA A 60 29.10 -21.95 0.13
CA ALA A 60 30.20 -21.00 0.08
C ALA A 60 30.15 -20.15 -1.21
N LYS A 61 29.74 -20.75 -2.33
CA LYS A 61 29.48 -20.04 -3.59
C LYS A 61 28.25 -19.13 -3.47
N THR A 62 27.15 -19.62 -2.92
CA THR A 62 25.92 -18.85 -2.68
C THR A 62 26.20 -17.59 -1.85
N LEU A 63 26.91 -17.72 -0.73
CA LEU A 63 27.23 -16.57 0.12
C LEU A 63 28.16 -15.56 -0.55
N LYS A 64 29.14 -16.01 -1.33
CA LYS A 64 29.99 -15.10 -2.13
C LYS A 64 29.15 -14.34 -3.16
N MET A 65 28.19 -15.00 -3.79
CA MET A 65 27.29 -14.38 -4.76
C MET A 65 26.34 -13.38 -4.09
N CYS A 66 25.72 -13.72 -2.96
CA CYS A 66 24.94 -12.77 -2.14
C CYS A 66 25.75 -11.52 -1.76
N LEU A 67 27.03 -11.68 -1.41
CA LEU A 67 27.88 -10.55 -1.01
C LEU A 67 28.17 -9.57 -2.15
N ILE A 68 28.21 -10.04 -3.40
CA ILE A 68 28.72 -9.25 -4.54
C ILE A 68 27.65 -8.87 -5.56
N HIS A 69 26.42 -9.41 -5.45
CA HIS A 69 25.39 -9.26 -6.48
C HIS A 69 25.05 -7.80 -6.83
N ASP A 70 25.00 -6.92 -5.83
CA ASP A 70 24.74 -5.48 -6.01
C ASP A 70 26.02 -4.64 -5.89
N LEU A 71 27.22 -5.24 -5.96
CA LEU A 71 28.48 -4.53 -5.73
C LEU A 71 28.74 -3.40 -6.74
N GLY A 72 28.23 -3.54 -7.97
CA GLY A 72 28.29 -2.49 -9.00
C GLY A 72 27.57 -1.20 -8.61
N GLU A 73 26.55 -1.27 -7.75
CA GLU A 73 25.78 -0.09 -7.29
C GLU A 73 26.63 0.91 -6.49
N ALA A 74 27.82 0.52 -6.03
CA ALA A 74 28.74 1.40 -5.31
C ALA A 74 29.18 2.67 -6.10
N ILE A 75 29.05 2.67 -7.43
CA ILE A 75 29.46 3.79 -8.29
C ILE A 75 28.28 4.67 -8.69
N HIS A 76 27.21 4.11 -9.26
CA HIS A 76 26.05 4.87 -9.75
C HIS A 76 24.75 4.69 -8.96
N GLY A 77 24.76 3.90 -7.87
CA GLY A 77 23.65 3.75 -6.93
C GLY A 77 22.63 2.67 -7.28
N ASP A 78 21.70 2.43 -6.36
CA ASP A 78 20.56 1.52 -6.50
C ASP A 78 19.48 2.15 -7.39
N ILE A 79 18.87 1.33 -8.24
CA ILE A 79 17.66 1.70 -8.99
C ILE A 79 16.53 0.80 -8.51
N PRO A 80 15.51 1.35 -7.83
CA PRO A 80 14.39 0.58 -7.31
C PRO A 80 13.70 -0.26 -8.39
N ALA A 81 13.31 -1.47 -8.03
CA ALA A 81 12.71 -2.41 -8.98
C ALA A 81 11.43 -1.88 -9.65
N ILE A 82 10.68 -1.02 -8.97
CA ILE A 82 9.49 -0.32 -9.49
C ILE A 82 9.79 0.67 -10.63
N MET A 83 11.04 1.11 -10.77
CA MET A 83 11.48 2.09 -11.77
C MET A 83 12.28 1.45 -12.91
N LYS A 84 12.46 0.12 -12.91
CA LYS A 84 13.39 -0.56 -13.83
C LYS A 84 13.15 -0.25 -15.31
N ASP A 85 11.89 -0.11 -15.74
CA ASP A 85 11.53 0.19 -17.13
C ASP A 85 12.00 1.58 -17.60
N GLN A 86 12.29 2.50 -16.66
CA GLN A 86 12.81 3.83 -16.96
C GLN A 86 14.33 3.83 -17.21
N PHE A 87 15.01 2.73 -16.87
CA PHE A 87 16.46 2.59 -16.95
C PHE A 87 16.86 1.31 -17.72
N PRO A 88 16.59 1.24 -19.04
CA PRO A 88 16.83 0.04 -19.84
C PRO A 88 18.31 -0.36 -19.92
N ALA A 89 19.23 0.58 -19.68
CA ALA A 89 20.68 0.34 -19.68
C ALA A 89 21.24 -0.08 -18.32
N LYS A 90 20.41 -0.25 -17.26
CA LYS A 90 20.85 -0.54 -15.88
C LYS A 90 21.87 -1.68 -15.83
N ASN A 91 21.52 -2.84 -16.37
CA ASN A 91 22.38 -4.01 -16.32
C ASN A 91 23.75 -3.79 -17.01
N GLN A 92 23.78 -3.01 -18.09
CA GLN A 92 25.03 -2.67 -18.77
C GLN A 92 25.86 -1.70 -17.93
N GLN A 93 25.22 -0.72 -17.29
CA GLN A 93 25.88 0.23 -16.40
C GLN A 93 26.49 -0.49 -15.18
N GLU A 94 25.72 -1.35 -14.51
CA GLU A 94 26.21 -2.09 -13.34
C GLU A 94 27.38 -3.01 -13.67
N LYS A 95 27.38 -3.60 -14.88
CA LYS A 95 28.52 -4.36 -15.37
C LYS A 95 29.76 -3.49 -15.53
N GLN A 96 29.63 -2.31 -16.14
CA GLN A 96 30.73 -1.36 -16.31
C GLN A 96 31.25 -0.86 -14.95
N ASP A 97 30.34 -0.65 -14.01
CA ASP A 97 30.68 -0.20 -12.67
C ASP A 97 31.45 -1.27 -11.89
N LEU A 98 31.01 -2.53 -11.98
CA LEU A 98 31.73 -3.66 -11.40
C LEU A 98 33.11 -3.83 -12.04
N ASP A 99 33.20 -3.70 -13.37
CA ASP A 99 34.47 -3.77 -14.10
C ASP A 99 35.43 -2.67 -13.60
N GLN A 100 34.97 -1.43 -13.51
CA GLN A 100 35.75 -0.31 -12.97
C GLN A 100 36.18 -0.57 -11.52
N LEU A 101 35.26 -1.01 -10.65
CA LEU A 101 35.54 -1.23 -9.24
C LEU A 101 36.61 -2.29 -9.04
N THR A 102 36.53 -3.38 -9.81
CA THR A 102 37.45 -4.52 -9.72
C THR A 102 38.76 -4.34 -10.48
N GLU A 103 38.95 -3.23 -11.21
CA GLU A 103 40.09 -3.04 -12.11
C GLU A 103 41.45 -3.13 -11.41
N TYR A 104 41.52 -2.64 -10.16
CA TYR A 104 42.75 -2.67 -9.37
C TYR A 104 43.12 -4.07 -8.86
N LEU A 105 42.18 -5.01 -8.79
CA LEU A 105 42.45 -6.34 -8.27
C LEU A 105 43.41 -7.14 -9.16
N ASP A 106 44.21 -8.01 -8.54
CA ASP A 106 44.94 -9.03 -9.27
C ASP A 106 43.99 -10.06 -9.91
N GLU A 107 44.49 -10.77 -10.91
CA GLU A 107 43.68 -11.61 -11.82
C GLU A 107 42.71 -12.56 -11.11
N HIS A 108 43.18 -13.28 -10.08
CA HIS A 108 42.35 -14.30 -9.44
C HIS A 108 41.10 -13.72 -8.76
N PRO A 109 41.18 -12.78 -7.80
CA PRO A 109 39.99 -12.17 -7.20
C PRO A 109 39.16 -11.36 -8.20
N LYS A 110 39.78 -10.68 -9.17
CA LYS A 110 39.06 -9.94 -10.24
C LYS A 110 38.13 -10.88 -11.01
N ASN A 111 38.69 -11.98 -11.52
CA ASN A 111 37.96 -12.95 -12.34
C ASN A 111 36.88 -13.68 -11.53
N LEU A 112 37.16 -14.01 -10.25
CA LEU A 112 36.16 -14.62 -9.37
C LEU A 112 34.93 -13.73 -9.15
N ILE A 113 35.14 -12.44 -8.81
CA ILE A 113 34.03 -11.51 -8.54
C ILE A 113 33.21 -11.29 -9.82
N ARG A 114 33.87 -10.98 -10.94
CA ARG A 114 33.18 -10.74 -12.23
C ARG A 114 32.41 -11.97 -12.71
N ALA A 115 32.97 -13.18 -12.55
CA ALA A 115 32.29 -14.42 -12.92
C ALA A 115 31.06 -14.69 -12.06
N LEU A 116 31.15 -14.53 -10.73
CA LEU A 116 30.01 -14.74 -9.84
C LEU A 116 28.89 -13.73 -10.09
N TRP A 117 29.24 -12.47 -10.38
CA TRP A 117 28.25 -11.44 -10.69
C TRP A 117 27.53 -11.74 -12.00
N GLN A 118 28.28 -12.11 -13.05
CA GLN A 118 27.70 -12.47 -14.33
C GLN A 118 26.79 -13.70 -14.20
N GLU A 119 27.22 -14.72 -13.45
CA GLU A 119 26.41 -15.91 -13.18
C GLU A 119 25.10 -15.57 -12.45
N TYR A 120 25.13 -14.65 -11.48
CA TYR A 120 23.94 -14.15 -10.81
C TYR A 120 22.98 -13.47 -11.80
N GLU A 121 23.50 -12.60 -12.67
CA GLU A 121 22.70 -11.87 -13.65
C GLU A 121 22.05 -12.79 -14.69
N ASP A 122 22.79 -13.81 -15.15
CA ASP A 122 22.29 -14.77 -16.13
C ASP A 122 21.26 -15.75 -15.52
N ALA A 123 21.33 -15.98 -14.20
CA ALA A 123 20.41 -16.84 -13.45
C ALA A 123 20.30 -18.29 -13.99
N GLU A 124 21.41 -18.83 -14.49
CA GLU A 124 21.46 -20.14 -15.14
C GLU A 124 21.78 -21.30 -14.20
N THR A 125 22.52 -21.05 -13.11
CA THR A 125 22.90 -22.09 -12.14
C THR A 125 21.89 -22.22 -11.01
N ALA A 126 21.97 -23.32 -10.25
CA ALA A 126 21.11 -23.53 -9.10
C ALA A 126 21.36 -22.45 -8.02
N GLU A 127 22.63 -22.12 -7.76
CA GLU A 127 23.01 -21.05 -6.83
C GLU A 127 22.51 -19.69 -7.30
N ALA A 128 22.66 -19.33 -8.57
CA ALA A 128 22.22 -18.04 -9.10
C ALA A 128 20.70 -17.87 -9.01
N ARG A 129 19.93 -18.90 -9.38
CA ARG A 129 18.47 -18.88 -9.22
C ARG A 129 18.05 -18.78 -7.76
N LEU A 130 18.75 -19.49 -6.87
CA LEU A 130 18.49 -19.42 -5.43
C LEU A 130 18.76 -18.02 -4.89
N VAL A 131 19.91 -17.41 -5.20
CA VAL A 131 20.24 -16.04 -4.76
C VAL A 131 19.23 -15.04 -5.32
N LYS A 132 18.84 -15.15 -6.59
CA LYS A 132 17.77 -14.32 -7.16
C LYS A 132 16.47 -14.49 -6.39
N ALA A 133 16.07 -15.71 -6.03
CA ALA A 133 14.84 -15.92 -5.27
C ALA A 133 14.92 -15.33 -3.85
N LEU A 134 16.01 -15.59 -3.14
CA LEU A 134 16.24 -15.08 -1.78
C LEU A 134 16.31 -13.55 -1.75
N ASP A 135 16.94 -12.92 -2.74
CA ASP A 135 17.00 -11.46 -2.88
C ASP A 135 15.59 -10.83 -2.95
N LYS A 136 14.68 -11.44 -3.71
CA LYS A 136 13.28 -10.98 -3.79
C LYS A 136 12.51 -11.21 -2.49
N LEU A 137 12.73 -12.36 -1.85
CA LEU A 137 12.07 -12.67 -0.57
C LEU A 137 12.56 -11.77 0.57
N GLU A 138 13.86 -11.50 0.63
CA GLU A 138 14.45 -10.57 1.61
C GLU A 138 13.84 -9.18 1.44
N THR A 139 13.78 -8.67 0.20
CA THR A 139 13.18 -7.36 -0.09
C THR A 139 11.74 -7.28 0.42
N ILE A 140 10.93 -8.31 0.19
CA ILE A 140 9.53 -8.34 0.63
C ILE A 140 9.43 -8.47 2.15
N LEU A 141 10.27 -9.29 2.77
CA LEU A 141 10.34 -9.39 4.22
C LEU A 141 10.68 -8.04 4.85
N GLN A 142 11.63 -7.30 4.28
CA GLN A 142 11.98 -5.97 4.73
C GLN A 142 10.82 -4.98 4.52
N HIS A 143 10.13 -5.00 3.38
CA HIS A 143 8.94 -4.19 3.18
C HIS A 143 7.86 -4.49 4.23
N ASN A 144 7.59 -5.75 4.55
CA ASN A 144 6.60 -6.13 5.56
C ASN A 144 7.02 -5.73 6.97
N GLN A 145 8.31 -5.76 7.28
CA GLN A 145 8.83 -5.41 8.60
C GLN A 145 9.02 -3.90 8.79
N GLY A 146 9.28 -3.16 7.72
CA GLY A 146 9.65 -1.76 7.71
C GLY A 146 8.53 -0.79 8.09
N ILE A 147 8.92 0.38 8.59
CA ILE A 147 8.05 1.56 8.61
C ILE A 147 8.24 2.28 7.28
N ASN A 148 7.44 1.91 6.29
CA ASN A 148 7.50 2.51 4.96
C ASN A 148 6.70 3.82 4.89
N PRO A 149 6.99 4.69 3.90
CA PRO A 149 6.19 5.89 3.62
C PRO A 149 4.69 5.58 3.45
N VAL A 150 3.82 6.55 3.75
CA VAL A 150 2.36 6.39 3.67
C VAL A 150 1.88 5.95 2.29
N ASN A 151 2.55 6.42 1.24
CA ASN A 151 2.27 6.08 -0.16
C ASN A 151 3.02 4.83 -0.66
N PHE A 152 3.55 4.00 0.22
CA PHE A 152 4.22 2.77 -0.19
C PHE A 152 3.25 1.78 -0.85
N ASP A 153 3.59 1.29 -2.04
CA ASP A 153 2.80 0.32 -2.77
C ASP A 153 3.14 -1.12 -2.36
N TYR A 154 2.43 -1.63 -1.36
CA TYR A 154 2.59 -3.02 -0.93
C TYR A 154 2.07 -4.02 -1.97
N ALA A 155 1.19 -3.63 -2.90
CA ALA A 155 0.67 -4.55 -3.90
C ALA A 155 1.75 -5.03 -4.88
N PHE A 156 2.77 -4.20 -5.12
CA PHE A 156 3.96 -4.57 -5.90
C PHE A 156 4.60 -5.88 -5.41
N ASN A 157 4.66 -6.08 -4.08
CA ASN A 157 5.28 -7.27 -3.49
C ASN A 157 4.62 -8.57 -3.97
N LEU A 158 3.31 -8.56 -4.25
CA LEU A 158 2.54 -9.77 -4.55
C LEU A 158 2.93 -10.42 -5.89
N SER A 159 3.39 -9.63 -6.86
CA SER A 159 3.88 -10.13 -8.16
C SER A 159 5.41 -10.09 -8.29
N TYR A 160 6.09 -9.28 -7.48
CA TYR A 160 7.54 -9.10 -7.58
C TYR A 160 8.30 -10.41 -7.34
N GLY A 161 9.10 -10.84 -8.31
CA GLY A 161 9.99 -12.00 -8.15
C GLY A 161 9.33 -13.37 -8.23
N GLU A 162 8.04 -13.46 -8.57
CA GLU A 162 7.26 -14.72 -8.57
C GLU A 162 7.92 -15.83 -9.40
N LYS A 163 8.48 -15.50 -10.56
CA LYS A 163 9.17 -16.48 -11.43
C LYS A 163 10.36 -17.19 -10.76
N TYR A 164 10.98 -16.57 -9.75
CA TYR A 164 12.12 -17.14 -9.03
C TYR A 164 11.72 -17.86 -7.75
N THR A 165 10.62 -17.45 -7.10
CA THR A 165 10.26 -17.97 -5.77
C THR A 165 9.45 -19.27 -5.81
N GLN A 166 9.09 -19.74 -6.99
CA GLN A 166 8.34 -21.00 -7.19
C GLN A 166 9.23 -22.23 -7.43
N ILE A 167 10.55 -22.06 -7.51
CA ILE A 167 11.48 -23.13 -7.94
C ILE A 167 11.73 -24.22 -6.90
N TYR A 168 11.57 -23.89 -5.60
CA TYR A 168 11.71 -24.84 -4.50
C TYR A 168 10.47 -24.77 -3.58
N PRO A 169 9.99 -25.91 -3.03
CA PRO A 169 8.84 -25.91 -2.12
C PRO A 169 9.00 -24.97 -0.92
N VAL A 170 10.20 -24.93 -0.31
CA VAL A 170 10.47 -24.04 0.83
C VAL A 170 10.38 -22.56 0.45
N LEU A 171 10.84 -22.17 -0.73
CA LEU A 171 10.76 -20.78 -1.20
C LEU A 171 9.31 -20.36 -1.44
N LYS A 172 8.49 -21.27 -1.98
CA LYS A 172 7.05 -21.06 -2.13
C LYS A 172 6.38 -20.85 -0.77
N GLN A 173 6.71 -21.67 0.23
CA GLN A 173 6.17 -21.52 1.58
C GLN A 173 6.56 -20.19 2.23
N ILE A 174 7.85 -19.80 2.13
CA ILE A 174 8.31 -18.48 2.59
C ILE A 174 7.52 -17.38 1.88
N ARG A 175 7.37 -17.48 0.55
CA ARG A 175 6.61 -16.51 -0.24
C ARG A 175 5.14 -16.41 0.21
N ASP A 176 4.49 -17.53 0.48
CA ASP A 176 3.10 -17.55 0.91
C ASP A 176 2.91 -16.84 2.27
N ILE A 177 3.83 -17.05 3.21
CA ILE A 177 3.86 -16.33 4.49
C ILE A 177 4.02 -14.83 4.27
N LEU A 178 5.03 -14.43 3.48
CA LEU A 178 5.29 -13.02 3.19
C LEU A 178 4.13 -12.35 2.43
N ASN A 179 3.46 -13.08 1.53
CA ASN A 179 2.27 -12.60 0.83
C ASN A 179 1.12 -12.34 1.80
N GLN A 180 0.91 -13.23 2.79
CA GLN A 180 -0.11 -13.03 3.81
C GLN A 180 0.17 -11.76 4.64
N GLU A 181 1.41 -11.57 5.09
CA GLU A 181 1.82 -10.35 5.81
C GLU A 181 1.66 -9.09 4.93
N THR A 182 2.05 -9.15 3.65
CA THR A 182 1.83 -8.06 2.69
C THR A 182 0.34 -7.73 2.58
N GLN A 183 -0.53 -8.73 2.47
CA GLN A 183 -1.98 -8.52 2.41
C GLN A 183 -2.51 -7.83 3.68
N GLU A 184 -1.98 -8.16 4.85
CA GLU A 184 -2.32 -7.48 6.11
C GLU A 184 -1.86 -6.03 6.10
N LYS A 185 -0.65 -5.74 5.59
CA LYS A 185 -0.17 -4.35 5.42
C LYS A 185 -1.05 -3.54 4.48
N ILE A 186 -1.48 -4.12 3.36
CA ILE A 186 -2.40 -3.48 2.42
C ILE A 186 -3.71 -3.10 3.12
N LYS A 187 -4.27 -4.01 3.91
CA LYS A 187 -5.48 -3.75 4.70
C LYS A 187 -5.29 -2.66 5.74
N MET A 188 -4.11 -2.59 6.36
CA MET A 188 -3.82 -1.59 7.39
C MET A 188 -3.50 -0.21 6.80
N ASN A 189 -2.85 -0.13 5.63
CA ASN A 189 -2.42 1.10 4.96
C ASN A 189 -3.54 1.77 4.15
N ILE A 190 -4.67 2.03 4.81
CA ILE A 190 -5.77 2.82 4.24
C ILE A 190 -5.59 4.27 4.70
N GLN A 191 -5.36 5.17 3.76
CA GLN A 191 -5.34 6.61 3.98
C GLN A 191 -6.72 7.19 3.72
N ILE A 192 -7.23 7.98 4.67
CA ILE A 192 -8.42 8.82 4.46
C ILE A 192 -7.97 10.25 4.18
N ARG A 193 -8.58 10.90 3.19
CA ARG A 193 -8.38 12.31 2.89
C ARG A 193 -9.63 12.93 2.28
N ASP A 194 -9.69 14.26 2.24
CA ASP A 194 -10.69 14.97 1.44
C ASP A 194 -10.60 14.60 -0.03
N GLU A 195 -11.77 14.60 -0.68
CA GLU A 195 -11.90 14.52 -2.13
C GLU A 195 -11.12 15.65 -2.83
N LYS A 196 -10.55 15.33 -4.00
CA LYS A 196 -10.00 16.28 -4.97
C LYS A 196 -10.81 16.23 -6.26
N LEU A 197 -10.73 17.29 -7.07
CA LEU A 197 -11.37 17.34 -8.38
C LEU A 197 -10.98 16.17 -9.30
N SER A 198 -9.75 15.68 -9.17
CA SER A 198 -9.26 14.50 -9.91
C SER A 198 -9.95 13.19 -9.53
N ASP A 199 -10.61 13.13 -8.37
CA ASP A 199 -11.23 11.91 -7.85
C ASP A 199 -12.68 11.74 -8.33
N ILE A 200 -13.31 12.79 -8.87
CA ILE A 200 -14.76 12.82 -9.16
C ILE A 200 -15.21 11.63 -10.00
N GLN A 201 -14.49 11.32 -11.09
CA GLN A 201 -14.83 10.18 -11.95
C GLN A 201 -14.62 8.85 -11.23
N ALA A 202 -13.52 8.71 -10.49
CA ALA A 202 -13.23 7.49 -9.73
C ALA A 202 -14.25 7.24 -8.60
N ILE A 203 -14.75 8.30 -7.96
CA ILE A 203 -15.83 8.25 -6.96
C ILE A 203 -17.13 7.79 -7.61
N PHE A 204 -17.44 8.30 -8.80
CA PHE A 204 -18.63 7.91 -9.55
C PHE A 204 -18.60 6.41 -9.89
N ASP A 205 -17.51 5.95 -10.50
CA ASP A 205 -17.33 4.55 -10.91
C ASP A 205 -17.33 3.61 -9.69
N LEU A 206 -16.66 4.01 -8.61
CA LEU A 206 -16.65 3.27 -7.34
C LEU A 206 -18.05 3.16 -6.74
N THR A 207 -18.81 4.25 -6.72
CA THR A 207 -20.15 4.27 -6.13
C THR A 207 -21.09 3.39 -6.94
N GLN A 208 -21.03 3.47 -8.27
CA GLN A 208 -21.77 2.57 -9.15
C GLN A 208 -21.41 1.10 -8.88
N ALA A 209 -20.11 0.77 -8.77
CA ALA A 209 -19.66 -0.59 -8.51
C ALA A 209 -20.12 -1.11 -7.14
N ALA A 210 -20.09 -0.26 -6.11
CA ALA A 210 -20.51 -0.63 -4.75
C ALA A 210 -22.01 -0.94 -4.67
N PHE A 211 -22.84 -0.21 -5.43
CA PHE A 211 -24.31 -0.36 -5.42
C PHE A 211 -24.86 -1.27 -6.52
N ALA A 212 -24.02 -1.81 -7.42
CA ALA A 212 -24.45 -2.62 -8.56
C ALA A 212 -25.33 -3.83 -8.18
N ASN A 213 -25.11 -4.44 -7.01
CA ASN A 213 -25.86 -5.60 -6.51
C ASN A 213 -26.71 -5.29 -5.26
N ALA A 214 -26.91 -4.02 -4.93
CA ALA A 214 -27.64 -3.63 -3.73
C ALA A 214 -29.15 -3.86 -3.91
N LYS A 215 -29.74 -4.73 -3.08
CA LYS A 215 -31.16 -5.15 -3.18
C LYS A 215 -32.18 -4.01 -2.97
N HIS A 216 -31.77 -2.94 -2.30
CA HIS A 216 -32.62 -1.80 -1.94
C HIS A 216 -31.98 -0.49 -2.39
N SER A 217 -31.59 -0.46 -3.67
CA SER A 217 -30.95 0.69 -4.32
C SER A 217 -31.74 1.05 -5.57
N SER A 218 -31.80 2.35 -5.86
CA SER A 218 -32.31 2.84 -7.15
C SER A 218 -31.21 2.86 -8.23
N HIS A 219 -29.98 2.45 -7.88
CA HIS A 219 -28.76 2.51 -8.70
C HIS A 219 -28.44 3.93 -9.20
N THR A 220 -28.81 4.95 -8.42
CA THR A 220 -28.62 6.37 -8.73
C THR A 220 -27.62 7.07 -7.79
N GLU A 221 -27.03 6.36 -6.84
CA GLU A 221 -26.19 6.91 -5.78
C GLU A 221 -24.99 7.70 -6.33
N GLN A 222 -24.41 7.25 -7.44
CA GLN A 222 -23.33 7.95 -8.15
C GLN A 222 -23.77 9.31 -8.70
N PHE A 223 -25.03 9.46 -9.09
CA PHE A 223 -25.59 10.74 -9.55
C PHE A 223 -25.91 11.67 -8.38
N ILE A 224 -26.35 11.13 -7.23
CA ILE A 224 -26.62 11.91 -6.01
C ILE A 224 -25.37 12.68 -5.58
N VAL A 225 -24.21 12.01 -5.54
CA VAL A 225 -22.93 12.64 -5.16
C VAL A 225 -22.59 13.81 -6.09
N ASN A 226 -22.72 13.61 -7.40
CA ASN A 226 -22.45 14.67 -8.38
C ASN A 226 -23.47 15.80 -8.28
N ALA A 227 -24.75 15.50 -8.10
CA ALA A 227 -25.80 16.51 -7.92
C ALA A 227 -25.56 17.37 -6.66
N LEU A 228 -25.20 16.75 -5.54
CA LEU A 228 -24.81 17.46 -4.31
C LEU A 228 -23.60 18.37 -4.52
N ARG A 229 -22.60 17.92 -5.28
CA ARG A 229 -21.41 18.72 -5.60
C ARG A 229 -21.77 19.91 -6.47
N HIS A 230 -22.58 19.71 -7.51
CA HIS A 230 -23.02 20.79 -8.40
C HIS A 230 -23.93 21.80 -7.72
N SER A 231 -24.77 21.38 -6.76
CA SER A 231 -25.63 22.29 -5.99
C SER A 231 -24.91 23.00 -4.84
N GLY A 232 -23.63 22.70 -4.59
CA GLY A 232 -22.85 23.24 -3.48
C GLY A 232 -23.30 22.71 -2.10
N GLN A 233 -24.01 21.58 -2.06
CA GLN A 233 -24.53 20.97 -0.83
C GLN A 233 -23.73 19.76 -0.36
N LEU A 234 -22.66 19.37 -1.07
CA LEU A 234 -21.71 18.35 -0.62
C LEU A 234 -20.79 18.94 0.45
N SER A 235 -21.24 18.94 1.70
CA SER A 235 -20.52 19.56 2.83
C SER A 235 -19.24 18.83 3.20
N LEU A 236 -19.23 17.50 3.10
CA LEU A 236 -18.05 16.69 3.34
C LEU A 236 -18.01 15.54 2.34
N SER A 237 -16.82 15.27 1.79
CA SER A 237 -16.57 14.21 0.82
C SER A 237 -15.18 13.63 1.10
N LEU A 238 -15.13 12.45 1.71
CA LEU A 238 -13.86 11.80 2.04
C LEU A 238 -13.66 10.56 1.18
N VAL A 239 -12.42 10.32 0.79
CA VAL A 239 -12.01 9.14 0.02
C VAL A 239 -11.05 8.28 0.83
N ALA A 240 -11.20 6.97 0.71
CA ALA A 240 -10.27 5.98 1.22
C ALA A 240 -9.36 5.52 0.09
N ILE A 241 -8.05 5.59 0.32
CA ILE A 241 -7.02 5.22 -0.64
C ILE A 241 -6.15 4.12 -0.06
N SER A 242 -5.89 3.09 -0.84
CA SER A 242 -4.92 2.05 -0.54
C SER A 242 -4.13 1.76 -1.81
N ASN A 243 -2.80 1.73 -1.72
CA ASN A 243 -1.89 1.52 -2.84
C ASN A 243 -2.24 2.38 -4.08
N HIS A 244 -2.43 3.69 -3.89
CA HIS A 244 -2.79 4.64 -4.94
C HIS A 244 -4.16 4.42 -5.62
N LYS A 245 -4.92 3.40 -5.21
CA LYS A 245 -6.27 3.15 -5.69
C LYS A 245 -7.29 3.76 -4.73
N LEU A 246 -8.29 4.44 -5.28
CA LEU A 246 -9.46 4.90 -4.54
C LEU A 246 -10.36 3.67 -4.30
N ILE A 247 -10.52 3.28 -3.04
CA ILE A 247 -11.19 2.03 -2.63
C ILE A 247 -12.45 2.24 -1.81
N GLY A 248 -12.72 3.47 -1.38
CA GLY A 248 -13.98 3.85 -0.76
C GLY A 248 -14.23 5.34 -0.77
N HIS A 249 -15.48 5.73 -0.54
CA HIS A 249 -15.96 7.10 -0.49
C HIS A 249 -17.10 7.24 0.52
N ILE A 250 -17.21 8.41 1.16
CA ILE A 250 -18.34 8.77 2.03
C ILE A 250 -18.69 10.24 1.79
N ALA A 251 -19.99 10.51 1.68
CA ALA A 251 -20.53 11.85 1.46
C ALA A 251 -21.46 12.27 2.61
N PHE A 252 -21.43 13.57 2.90
CA PHE A 252 -22.37 14.22 3.82
C PHE A 252 -22.91 15.50 3.23
N SER A 253 -24.18 15.78 3.50
CA SER A 253 -24.87 16.99 3.04
C SER A 253 -25.85 17.50 4.10
N PRO A 254 -26.20 18.80 4.13
CA PRO A 254 -27.13 19.32 5.13
C PRO A 254 -28.53 18.74 4.96
N VAL A 255 -29.24 18.53 6.07
CA VAL A 255 -30.67 18.23 6.07
C VAL A 255 -31.46 19.39 6.65
N LYS A 256 -32.72 19.53 6.23
CA LYS A 256 -33.67 20.46 6.86
C LYS A 256 -34.53 19.70 7.86
N ILE A 257 -34.74 20.29 9.04
CA ILE A 257 -35.65 19.77 10.05
C ILE A 257 -36.79 20.77 10.24
N SER A 258 -38.03 20.28 10.28
CA SER A 258 -39.23 21.14 10.31
C SER A 258 -39.32 22.05 11.54
N ASP A 259 -38.64 21.75 12.63
CA ASP A 259 -38.56 22.63 13.82
C ASP A 259 -37.58 23.80 13.66
N GLY A 260 -36.87 23.88 12.54
CA GLY A 260 -35.93 24.94 12.22
C GLY A 260 -34.52 24.73 12.75
N THR A 261 -34.24 23.59 13.40
CA THR A 261 -32.89 23.22 13.85
C THR A 261 -31.93 23.15 12.66
N LYS A 262 -30.72 23.69 12.84
CA LYS A 262 -29.66 23.76 11.83
C LYS A 262 -28.51 22.80 12.16
N ASP A 263 -27.54 22.73 11.25
CA ASP A 263 -26.26 22.03 11.44
C ASP A 263 -26.40 20.51 11.70
N TRP A 264 -27.48 19.95 11.16
CA TRP A 264 -27.68 18.51 11.00
C TRP A 264 -27.35 18.06 9.59
N TYR A 265 -26.70 16.91 9.48
CA TYR A 265 -26.20 16.39 8.22
C TYR A 265 -26.71 14.98 7.92
N GLY A 266 -27.09 14.74 6.68
CA GLY A 266 -27.38 13.42 6.15
C GLY A 266 -26.10 12.74 5.67
N LEU A 267 -25.83 11.53 6.16
CA LEU A 267 -24.79 10.66 5.64
C LEU A 267 -25.34 9.86 4.47
N GLY A 268 -24.71 9.98 3.30
CA GLY A 268 -25.01 9.12 2.16
C GLY A 268 -24.57 9.68 0.81
N PRO A 269 -24.10 8.82 -0.11
CA PRO A 269 -23.79 7.40 0.11
C PRO A 269 -22.49 7.18 0.90
N ILE A 270 -22.34 5.97 1.45
CA ILE A 270 -21.05 5.39 1.82
C ILE A 270 -20.80 4.20 0.89
N SER A 271 -19.68 4.21 0.20
CA SER A 271 -19.37 3.28 -0.88
C SER A 271 -18.00 2.66 -0.67
N VAL A 272 -17.88 1.35 -0.84
CA VAL A 272 -16.62 0.62 -0.82
C VAL A 272 -16.62 -0.36 -1.98
N LEU A 273 -15.52 -0.39 -2.74
CA LEU A 273 -15.38 -1.35 -3.86
C LEU A 273 -15.63 -2.79 -3.38
N PRO A 274 -16.37 -3.62 -4.14
CA PRO A 274 -16.76 -4.97 -3.71
C PRO A 274 -15.61 -5.81 -3.16
N GLU A 275 -14.43 -5.76 -3.81
CA GLU A 275 -13.25 -6.52 -3.40
C GLU A 275 -12.57 -6.01 -2.12
N TYR A 276 -12.97 -4.84 -1.61
CA TYR A 276 -12.49 -4.23 -0.36
C TYR A 276 -13.55 -4.21 0.76
N GLN A 277 -14.75 -4.73 0.51
CA GLN A 277 -15.81 -4.84 1.52
C GLN A 277 -15.47 -5.87 2.61
N GLY A 278 -16.00 -5.67 3.81
CA GLY A 278 -15.71 -6.55 4.97
C GLY A 278 -14.30 -6.39 5.57
N GLN A 279 -13.48 -5.49 5.03
CA GLN A 279 -12.09 -5.27 5.46
C GLN A 279 -11.90 -4.01 6.33
N GLY A 280 -13.00 -3.43 6.83
CA GLY A 280 -12.96 -2.26 7.72
C GLY A 280 -12.85 -0.90 7.04
N VAL A 281 -12.76 -0.82 5.69
CA VAL A 281 -12.71 0.45 4.93
C VAL A 281 -13.89 1.36 5.26
N GLY A 282 -15.11 0.82 5.21
CA GLY A 282 -16.34 1.57 5.51
C GLY A 282 -16.38 2.07 6.96
N ALA A 283 -15.84 1.30 7.91
CA ALA A 283 -15.74 1.72 9.30
C ALA A 283 -14.73 2.88 9.47
N LYS A 284 -13.57 2.81 8.80
CA LYS A 284 -12.59 3.92 8.80
C LYS A 284 -13.17 5.20 8.20
N LEU A 285 -13.88 5.10 7.07
CA LEU A 285 -14.57 6.24 6.45
C LEU A 285 -15.64 6.81 7.37
N MET A 286 -16.44 5.96 8.02
CA MET A 286 -17.47 6.37 8.98
C MET A 286 -16.88 7.16 10.15
N HIS A 287 -15.86 6.61 10.82
CA HIS A 287 -15.22 7.29 11.94
C HIS A 287 -14.59 8.62 11.51
N ALA A 288 -13.85 8.64 10.40
CA ALA A 288 -13.24 9.87 9.89
C ALA A 288 -14.29 10.92 9.50
N GLY A 289 -15.39 10.50 8.87
CA GLY A 289 -16.48 11.39 8.47
C GLY A 289 -17.22 12.00 9.65
N LEU A 290 -17.50 11.21 10.70
CA LEU A 290 -18.16 11.71 11.91
C LEU A 290 -17.28 12.69 12.69
N GLU A 291 -15.97 12.44 12.78
CA GLU A 291 -15.05 13.41 13.40
C GLU A 291 -14.96 14.69 12.58
N ALA A 292 -14.82 14.59 11.24
CA ALA A 292 -14.80 15.75 10.36
C ALA A 292 -16.12 16.57 10.40
N LEU A 293 -17.28 15.93 10.63
CA LEU A 293 -18.52 16.67 10.89
C LEU A 293 -18.48 17.45 12.20
N LYS A 294 -17.91 16.88 13.27
CA LYS A 294 -17.75 17.61 14.54
C LYS A 294 -16.81 18.80 14.39
N ASP A 295 -15.77 18.67 13.56
CA ASP A 295 -14.87 19.77 13.22
C ASP A 295 -15.55 20.89 12.42
N LEU A 296 -16.71 20.62 11.80
CA LEU A 296 -17.59 21.60 11.16
C LEU A 296 -18.66 22.15 12.12
N ASP A 297 -18.52 21.95 13.43
CA ASP A 297 -19.49 22.32 14.46
C ASP A 297 -20.89 21.71 14.25
N ALA A 298 -20.98 20.56 13.58
CA ALA A 298 -22.24 19.85 13.40
C ALA A 298 -22.86 19.49 14.76
N VAL A 299 -24.19 19.55 14.85
CA VAL A 299 -24.94 19.20 16.08
C VAL A 299 -25.51 17.78 16.03
N GLY A 300 -25.55 17.16 14.85
CA GLY A 300 -25.95 15.76 14.70
C GLY A 300 -25.91 15.27 13.25
N CYS A 301 -26.06 13.95 13.11
CA CYS A 301 -26.10 13.28 11.82
C CYS A 301 -27.30 12.33 11.73
N VAL A 302 -27.88 12.20 10.53
CA VAL A 302 -28.95 11.25 10.22
C VAL A 302 -28.58 10.39 9.01
N LEU A 303 -29.15 9.19 8.94
CA LEU A 303 -28.99 8.31 7.79
C LEU A 303 -30.20 7.39 7.61
N LEU A 304 -30.30 6.83 6.41
CA LEU A 304 -31.21 5.74 6.08
C LEU A 304 -30.39 4.49 5.76
N GLY A 305 -30.57 3.40 6.50
CA GLY A 305 -29.85 2.15 6.24
C GLY A 305 -30.00 1.09 7.33
N ASP A 306 -29.27 -0.01 7.18
CA ASP A 306 -29.39 -1.21 8.04
C ASP A 306 -29.01 -0.94 9.52
N PRO A 307 -29.95 -1.04 10.48
CA PRO A 307 -29.68 -0.82 11.90
C PRO A 307 -28.60 -1.73 12.48
N ALA A 308 -28.47 -2.97 11.99
CA ALA A 308 -27.45 -3.89 12.46
C ALA A 308 -26.02 -3.42 12.12
N TYR A 309 -25.87 -2.65 11.03
CA TYR A 309 -24.59 -2.07 10.65
C TYR A 309 -24.33 -0.75 11.37
N TYR A 310 -25.28 0.20 11.33
CA TYR A 310 -25.03 1.57 11.79
C TYR A 310 -25.06 1.74 13.31
N SER A 311 -25.73 0.85 14.05
CA SER A 311 -25.71 0.85 15.53
C SER A 311 -24.31 0.71 16.13
N LYS A 312 -23.36 0.10 15.40
CA LYS A 312 -21.95 -0.01 15.79
C LYS A 312 -21.25 1.34 15.93
N PHE A 313 -21.79 2.38 15.28
CA PHE A 313 -21.27 3.75 15.32
C PHE A 313 -22.12 4.68 16.19
N GLY A 314 -23.07 4.12 16.95
CA GLY A 314 -23.94 4.87 17.87
C GLY A 314 -25.25 5.39 17.26
N PHE A 315 -25.48 5.15 15.96
CA PHE A 315 -26.76 5.49 15.34
C PHE A 315 -27.90 4.64 15.91
N LYS A 316 -29.08 5.26 16.06
CA LYS A 316 -30.30 4.59 16.51
C LYS A 316 -31.53 5.25 15.92
N ALA A 317 -32.60 4.49 15.74
CA ALA A 317 -33.91 5.05 15.44
C ALA A 317 -34.41 5.88 16.64
N ASP A 318 -35.00 7.04 16.37
CA ASP A 318 -35.56 7.93 17.38
C ASP A 318 -36.80 8.61 16.83
N ALA A 319 -37.95 8.42 17.46
CA ALA A 319 -39.24 8.87 16.96
C ALA A 319 -39.39 10.40 16.89
N ARG A 320 -38.44 11.16 17.46
CA ARG A 320 -38.44 12.62 17.36
C ARG A 320 -38.16 13.09 15.93
N LEU A 321 -37.31 12.40 15.18
CA LEU A 321 -37.00 12.75 13.80
C LEU A 321 -37.59 11.72 12.84
N VAL A 322 -38.37 12.19 11.87
CA VAL A 322 -39.07 11.33 10.91
C VAL A 322 -38.66 11.69 9.50
N LEU A 323 -38.23 10.70 8.72
CA LEU A 323 -38.14 10.82 7.27
C LEU A 323 -39.43 10.23 6.68
N GLN A 324 -40.18 11.03 5.91
CA GLN A 324 -41.46 10.61 5.37
C GLN A 324 -41.29 9.51 4.31
N GLY A 325 -42.18 8.51 4.32
CA GLY A 325 -42.20 7.43 3.34
C GLY A 325 -41.18 6.31 3.57
N VAL A 326 -40.43 6.33 4.66
CA VAL A 326 -39.51 5.24 5.04
C VAL A 326 -39.92 4.61 6.38
N PRO A 327 -39.68 3.30 6.61
CA PRO A 327 -39.94 2.70 7.91
C PRO A 327 -39.00 3.29 8.97
N ALA A 328 -39.56 3.66 10.13
CA ALA A 328 -38.87 4.39 11.19
C ALA A 328 -37.63 3.66 11.74
N GLU A 329 -37.61 2.33 11.68
CA GLU A 329 -36.48 1.52 12.14
C GLU A 329 -35.20 1.71 11.29
N TYR A 330 -35.34 2.04 10.00
CA TYR A 330 -34.19 2.23 9.10
C TYR A 330 -33.67 3.67 9.08
N PHE A 331 -34.46 4.63 9.53
CA PHE A 331 -34.04 6.03 9.67
C PHE A 331 -33.44 6.25 11.06
N GLN A 332 -32.15 6.54 11.09
CA GLN A 332 -31.37 6.54 12.33
C GLN A 332 -30.67 7.88 12.53
N ILE A 333 -30.50 8.26 13.80
CA ILE A 333 -29.92 9.54 14.21
C ILE A 333 -28.71 9.31 15.11
N LEU A 334 -27.78 10.26 15.07
CA LEU A 334 -26.63 10.36 15.96
C LEU A 334 -26.46 11.84 16.38
N PRO A 335 -27.04 12.27 17.51
CA PRO A 335 -26.82 13.61 18.02
C PRO A 335 -25.39 13.75 18.56
N PHE A 336 -24.75 14.90 18.32
CA PHE A 336 -23.44 15.25 18.87
C PHE A 336 -23.56 16.14 20.12
N THR A 337 -24.77 16.62 20.42
CA THR A 337 -25.09 17.43 21.61
C THR A 337 -26.22 16.77 22.42
N GLU A 338 -26.49 17.30 23.61
CA GLU A 338 -27.59 16.80 24.45
C GLU A 338 -28.98 17.12 23.87
N HIS A 339 -29.08 18.14 23.03
CA HIS A 339 -30.34 18.55 22.42
C HIS A 339 -30.60 17.74 21.14
N VAL A 340 -31.71 17.01 21.13
CA VAL A 340 -32.19 16.30 19.94
C VAL A 340 -33.43 17.00 19.42
N PRO A 341 -33.43 17.47 18.17
CA PRO A 341 -34.57 18.14 17.55
C PRO A 341 -35.74 17.18 17.31
N SER A 342 -36.90 17.74 16.97
CA SER A 342 -38.11 16.99 16.69
C SER A 342 -38.82 17.52 15.45
N GLY A 343 -39.07 16.68 14.47
CA GLY A 343 -39.75 17.09 13.25
C GLY A 343 -39.50 16.18 12.04
N ASP A 344 -40.04 16.61 10.91
CA ASP A 344 -39.79 15.97 9.63
C ASP A 344 -38.42 16.37 9.10
N VAL A 345 -37.65 15.39 8.65
CA VAL A 345 -36.34 15.55 8.03
C VAL A 345 -36.49 15.52 6.51
N VAL A 346 -35.89 16.50 5.85
CA VAL A 346 -35.86 16.60 4.38
C VAL A 346 -34.41 16.69 3.91
N TYR A 347 -34.02 15.72 3.09
CA TYR A 347 -32.73 15.70 2.39
C TYR A 347 -32.72 16.69 1.21
N ALA A 348 -31.53 17.00 0.70
CA ALA A 348 -31.40 17.81 -0.51
C ALA A 348 -32.10 17.16 -1.72
N ASP A 349 -32.60 17.96 -2.65
CA ASP A 349 -33.26 17.48 -3.88
C ASP A 349 -32.35 16.56 -4.73
N ALA A 350 -31.03 16.69 -4.56
CA ALA A 350 -30.01 15.81 -5.14
C ALA A 350 -30.23 14.32 -4.81
N PHE A 351 -30.90 13.97 -3.70
CA PHE A 351 -31.23 12.57 -3.38
C PHE A 351 -32.33 11.99 -4.29
N ASN A 352 -32.99 12.82 -5.10
CA ASN A 352 -33.91 12.40 -6.16
C ASN A 352 -33.24 12.40 -7.55
N ALA A 353 -31.91 12.51 -7.62
CA ALA A 353 -31.19 12.49 -8.89
C ALA A 353 -31.42 11.17 -9.65
N ILE A 354 -31.55 11.30 -10.97
CA ILE A 354 -31.69 10.20 -11.92
C ILE A 354 -30.56 10.27 -12.95
N ALA A 355 -30.38 9.17 -13.70
CA ALA A 355 -29.34 9.00 -14.71
C ALA A 355 -29.44 9.98 -15.89
#